data_AF-A0A0L7RHN3-F1
#
_entry.id   AF-A0A0L7RHN3-F1
#
_cell.length_a   1.000
_cell.length_b   1.000
_cell.length_c   1.000
_cell.angle_alpha   90.00
_cell.angle_beta   90.00
_cell.angle_gamma   90.00
#
_symmetry.space_group_name_H-M   'P 1'
#
loop_
_entity.id
_entity.type
_entity.pdbx_description
1 polymer ?
#
loop_
_entity_poly.entity_id
_entity_poly.type
_entity_poly.pdbx_seq_one_letter_code
_entity_poly.pdbx_strand_id
1 'polypeptide(L)'
;MHKKLFVEQSILVNRKGPILLRDNARSHVSQFTIRKIHELGYETLKHPPYNTIVEFINSRTPDFYCNGIGTLVKRWKKCIESNENYFD
;
A
#
# COMPACT_ATOMS: atom_id res chain seq x y z
N MET A 1 0.04 -10.92 -13.92
CA MET A 1 0.91 -11.13 -12.73
C MET A 1 1.58 -9.81 -12.37
N HIS A 2 1.36 -9.31 -11.15
CA HIS A 2 1.92 -8.03 -10.70
C HIS A 2 3.43 -8.16 -10.44
N LYS A 3 4.25 -7.80 -11.43
CA LYS A 3 5.72 -7.85 -11.37
C LYS A 3 6.31 -7.16 -10.13
N LYS A 4 5.61 -6.16 -9.59
CA LYS A 4 6.03 -5.39 -8.40
C LYS A 4 5.90 -6.17 -7.08
N LEU A 5 4.90 -7.04 -6.95
CA LEU A 5 4.70 -7.91 -5.79
C LEU A 5 5.74 -9.05 -5.74
N PHE A 6 6.23 -9.49 -6.90
CA PHE A 6 7.26 -10.53 -7.01
C PHE A 6 8.62 -10.08 -6.48
N VAL A 7 8.98 -8.80 -6.67
CA VAL A 7 10.26 -8.24 -6.22
C VAL A 7 10.27 -8.03 -4.71
N GLU A 8 9.18 -7.52 -4.13
CA GLU A 8 9.13 -7.17 -2.71
C GLU A 8 8.82 -8.36 -1.80
N GLN A 9 7.97 -9.30 -2.21
CA GLN A 9 7.53 -10.41 -1.37
C GLN A 9 7.24 -11.68 -2.19
N SER A 10 8.30 -12.32 -2.69
CA SER A 10 8.23 -13.56 -3.50
C SER A 10 7.40 -14.69 -2.84
N ILE A 11 7.36 -14.71 -1.51
CA ILE A 11 6.59 -15.68 -0.70
C ILE A 11 5.07 -15.53 -0.92
N LEU A 12 4.57 -14.32 -1.17
CA LEU A 12 3.15 -14.08 -1.42
C LEU A 12 2.71 -14.57 -2.80
N VAL A 13 3.60 -14.51 -3.81
CA VAL A 13 3.26 -14.84 -5.20
C VAL A 13 3.05 -16.34 -5.39
N ASN A 14 3.72 -17.17 -4.59
CA ASN A 14 3.62 -18.63 -4.64
C ASN A 14 2.62 -19.22 -3.62
N ARG A 15 1.91 -18.38 -2.86
CA ARG A 15 1.01 -18.81 -1.80
C ARG A 15 -0.33 -19.28 -2.37
N LYS A 16 -0.84 -20.40 -1.87
CA LYS A 16 -2.22 -20.85 -2.13
C LYS A 16 -3.15 -20.29 -1.05
N GLY A 17 -4.07 -19.41 -1.44
CA GLY A 17 -5.10 -18.86 -0.54
C GLY A 17 -5.27 -17.34 -0.68
N PRO A 18 -6.44 -16.79 -0.33
CA PRO A 18 -6.68 -15.36 -0.43
C PRO A 18 -5.88 -14.57 0.62
N ILE A 19 -5.27 -13.46 0.19
CA ILE A 19 -4.51 -12.54 1.05
C ILE A 19 -5.30 -11.25 1.17
N LEU A 20 -5.57 -10.82 2.40
CA LEU A 20 -6.30 -9.59 2.67
C LEU A 20 -5.32 -8.43 2.90
N LEU A 21 -5.33 -7.44 1.99
CA LEU A 21 -4.67 -6.15 2.19
C LEU A 21 -5.64 -5.20 2.91
N ARG A 22 -5.20 -4.62 4.02
CA ARG A 22 -6.00 -3.77 4.90
C ARG A 22 -5.14 -2.64 5.45
N ASP A 23 -5.76 -1.48 5.72
CA ASP A 23 -5.10 -0.35 6.37
C ASP A 23 -5.07 -0.52 7.91
N ASN A 24 -4.37 0.38 8.60
CA ASN A 24 -4.22 0.33 10.06
C ASN A 24 -5.36 1.05 10.82
N ALA A 25 -6.54 1.24 10.23
CA ALA A 25 -7.62 1.90 10.96
C ALA A 25 -7.95 1.14 12.26
N ARG A 26 -8.24 1.89 13.33
CA ARG A 26 -8.42 1.31 14.69
C ARG A 26 -9.47 0.20 14.76
N SER A 27 -10.52 0.29 13.95
CA SER A 27 -11.56 -0.74 13.81
C SER A 27 -11.01 -2.07 13.29
N HIS A 28 -9.95 -2.04 12.47
CA HIS A 28 -9.34 -3.21 11.84
C HIS A 28 -8.25 -3.87 12.72
N VAL A 29 -7.62 -3.16 13.65
CA VAL A 29 -6.70 -3.80 14.62
C VAL A 29 -7.44 -4.46 15.80
N SER A 30 -8.77 -4.38 15.86
CA SER A 30 -9.59 -5.07 16.87
C SER A 30 -9.39 -6.58 16.81
N GLN A 31 -9.23 -7.20 17.99
CA GLN A 31 -9.09 -8.66 18.11
C GLN A 31 -10.28 -9.42 17.51
N PHE A 32 -11.48 -8.83 17.54
CA PHE A 32 -12.68 -9.43 16.95
C PHE A 32 -12.55 -9.55 15.43
N THR A 33 -12.09 -8.50 14.76
CA THR A 33 -11.88 -8.48 13.31
C THR A 33 -10.77 -9.44 12.89
N ILE A 34 -9.67 -9.50 13.66
CA ILE A 34 -8.56 -10.43 13.41
C ILE A 34 -9.03 -11.89 13.52
N ARG A 35 -9.82 -12.23 14.54
CA ARG A 35 -10.41 -13.57 14.69
C ARG A 35 -11.29 -13.92 13.50
N LYS A 36 -12.16 -13.00 13.06
CA LYS A 36 -13.06 -13.25 11.93
C LYS A 36 -12.32 -13.49 10.61
N ILE A 37 -11.23 -12.75 10.39
CA ILE A 37 -10.37 -12.91 9.20
C ILE A 37 -9.74 -14.31 9.18
N HIS A 38 -9.26 -14.78 10.33
CA HIS A 38 -8.70 -16.13 10.45
C HIS A 38 -9.75 -17.23 10.27
N GLU A 39 -10.95 -17.07 10.85
CA GLU A 39 -12.09 -17.99 10.64
C GLU A 39 -12.47 -18.13 9.16
N LEU A 40 -12.39 -17.03 8.40
CA LEU A 40 -12.70 -17.01 6.97
C LEU A 40 -11.53 -17.52 6.10
N GLY A 41 -10.42 -17.96 6.70
CA GLY A 41 -9.27 -18.52 5.98
C GLY A 41 -8.39 -17.49 5.28
N TYR A 42 -8.51 -16.21 5.63
CA TYR A 42 -7.67 -15.16 5.08
C TYR A 42 -6.41 -14.98 5.91
N GLU A 43 -5.27 -14.90 5.23
CA GLU A 43 -4.04 -14.48 5.88
C GLU A 43 -3.84 -12.98 5.80
N THR A 44 -3.43 -12.41 6.93
CA THR A 44 -3.16 -10.99 7.05
C THR A 44 -1.73 -10.71 6.63
N LEU A 45 -1.56 -9.80 5.68
CA LEU A 45 -0.25 -9.30 5.31
C LEU A 45 0.37 -8.54 6.49
N LYS A 46 1.63 -8.82 6.84
CA LYS A 46 2.35 -8.05 7.86
C LYS A 46 2.44 -6.60 7.41
N HIS A 47 1.80 -5.70 8.16
CA HIS A 47 1.99 -4.27 7.97
C HIS A 47 3.40 -3.90 8.47
N PRO A 48 4.15 -3.06 7.73
CA PRO A 48 5.45 -2.58 8.18
C PRO A 48 5.32 -1.90 9.56
N PRO A 49 6.21 -2.19 10.52
CA PRO A 49 6.21 -1.49 11.80
C PRO A 49 6.19 0.04 11.61
N TYR A 50 5.53 0.77 12.48
CA TYR A 50 5.55 2.24 12.46
C TYR A 50 6.99 2.80 12.32
N ASN A 51 7.94 2.18 13.03
CA ASN A 51 9.36 2.56 12.96
C ASN A 51 9.95 2.44 11.55
N THR A 52 9.61 1.41 10.76
CA THR A 52 10.10 1.30 9.38
C THR A 52 9.58 2.40 8.46
N ILE A 53 8.38 2.92 8.71
CA ILE A 53 7.84 4.06 7.96
C ILE A 53 8.59 5.34 8.35
N VAL A 54 8.87 5.54 9.63
CA VAL A 54 9.61 6.70 10.13
C VAL A 54 11.05 6.70 9.62
N GLU A 55 11.74 5.55 9.65
CA GLU A 55 13.07 5.40 9.06
C GLU A 55 13.08 5.68 7.57
N PHE A 56 12.10 5.16 6.83
CA PHE A 56 11.95 5.44 5.41
C PHE A 56 11.79 6.93 5.11
N ILE A 57 10.94 7.63 5.89
CA ILE A 57 10.72 9.07 5.78
C ILE A 57 12.02 9.83 6.09
N ASN A 58 12.68 9.52 7.20
CA ASN A 58 13.93 10.17 7.60
C ASN A 58 15.08 9.89 6.62
N SER A 59 15.03 8.79 5.88
CA SER A 59 16.03 8.47 4.85
C SER A 59 15.83 9.24 3.53
N ARG A 60 14.76 10.03 3.37
CA ARG A 60 14.51 10.78 2.13
C ARG A 60 15.12 12.17 2.20
N THR A 61 15.58 12.67 1.06
CA THR A 61 16.03 14.06 0.93
C THR A 61 14.83 15.02 0.78
N PRO A 62 14.99 16.32 1.10
CA PRO A 62 13.94 17.31 0.83
C PRO A 62 13.43 17.30 -0.61
N ASP A 63 14.32 17.10 -1.59
CA ASP A 63 13.98 17.04 -3.01
C ASP A 63 13.01 15.90 -3.36
N PHE A 64 13.04 14.78 -2.62
CA PHE A 64 12.06 13.71 -2.81
C PHE A 64 10.63 14.22 -2.61
N TYR A 65 10.41 15.01 -1.56
CA TYR A 65 9.10 15.59 -1.26
C TYR A 65 8.74 16.69 -2.25
N CYS A 66 9.69 17.58 -2.57
CA CYS A 66 9.47 18.66 -3.55
C CYS A 66 9.09 18.09 -4.93
N ASN A 67 9.78 17.04 -5.38
CA ASN A 67 9.48 16.37 -6.65
C ASN A 67 8.13 15.64 -6.62
N GLY A 68 7.82 14.96 -5.51
CA GLY A 68 6.53 14.30 -5.29
C GLY A 68 5.35 15.28 -5.33
N ILE A 69 5.48 16.43 -4.66
CA ILE A 69 4.46 17.49 -4.68
C ILE A 69 4.36 18.14 -6.05
N GLY A 70 5.50 18.42 -6.71
CA GLY A 70 5.51 18.99 -8.05
C GLY A 70 4.86 18.09 -9.11
N THR A 71 4.85 16.77 -8.91
CA THR A 71 4.17 15.83 -9.81
C THR A 71 2.66 15.77 -9.60
N LEU A 72 2.12 16.17 -8.45
CA LEU A 72 0.66 16.28 -8.24
C LEU A 72 0.02 17.31 -9.17
N VAL A 73 0.64 18.47 -9.35
CA VAL A 73 0.15 19.51 -10.26
C VAL A 73 0.03 18.97 -11.69
N LYS A 74 1.03 18.20 -12.14
CA LYS A 74 1.02 17.56 -13.46
C LYS A 74 -0.11 16.53 -13.57
N ARG A 75 -0.33 15.73 -12.52
CA ARG A 75 -1.41 14.73 -12.48
C ARG A 75 -2.80 15.35 -12.49
N TRP A 76 -3.02 16.46 -11.77
CA TRP A 76 -4.30 17.15 -11.77
C TRP A 76 -4.64 17.72 -13.15
N LYS A 77 -3.65 18.32 -13.82
CA LYS A 77 -3.83 18.77 -15.19
C LYS A 77 -4.23 17.61 -16.11
N LYS A 78 -3.54 16.47 -15.99
CA LYS A 78 -3.84 15.26 -16.77
C LYS A 78 -5.22 14.67 -16.45
N CYS A 79 -5.72 14.80 -15.23
CA CYS A 79 -7.08 14.39 -14.83
C CYS A 79 -8.16 15.22 -15.53
N ILE A 80 -7.97 16.54 -15.57
CA ILE A 80 -8.87 17.45 -16.29
C ILE A 80 -8.86 17.13 -17.79
N GLU A 81 -7.67 16.95 -18.36
CA GLU A 81 -7.50 16.60 -19.78
C GLU A 81 -8.08 15.23 -20.14
N SER A 82 -8.10 14.28 -19.19
CA SER A 82 -8.63 12.93 -19.40
C SER A 82 -10.13 12.81 -19.14
N ASN A 83 -10.81 13.92 -18.83
CA ASN A 83 -12.23 13.93 -18.45
C ASN A 83 -12.53 12.90 -17.35
N GLU A 84 -11.70 12.92 -16.30
CA GLU A 84 -11.80 12.04 -15.12
C GLU A 84 -11.52 10.55 -15.38
N ASN A 85 -11.13 10.16 -16.60
CA ASN A 85 -10.66 8.81 -16.89
C ASN A 85 -9.25 8.56 -16.31
N TYR A 86 -8.94 7.30 -16.04
CA TYR A 86 -7.61 6.88 -15.60
C TYR A 86 -6.57 7.07 -16.70
N PHE A 87 -5.36 7.44 -16.29
CA PHE A 87 -4.21 7.65 -17.17
C PHE A 87 -2.92 7.17 -16.49
N ASP A 88 -1.96 6.71 -17.30
CA ASP A 88 -0.64 6.23 -16.85
C ASP A 88 0.30 7.36 -16.39
#